data_AF-A0A7X9GZT3-F1
#
_entry.id   AF-A0A7X9GZT3-F1
#
_cell.length_a   1.000
_cell.length_b   1.000
_cell.length_c   1.000
_cell.angle_alpha   90.00
_cell.angle_beta   90.00
_cell.angle_gamma   90.00
#
_symmetry.space_group_name_H-M   'P 1'
#
loop_
_entity.id
_entity.type
_entity.pdbx_description
1 polymer ?
#
loop_
_entity_poly.entity_id
_entity_poly.type
_entity_poly.pdbx_seq_one_letter_code
_entity_poly.pdbx_strand_id
1 'polypeptide(L)'
;MFFALIGILLGLAIGLMLPYTYNTTYSLYISVAILACLDSVFGGIKANLEDKFDTSIFISGFFGNAVLAAFLAYVGDRLGVPLYYAAIFTFGGRLFENFASIRRILLKKRKERKNKQ
;
A
#
# COMPACT_ATOMS: atom_id res chain seq x y z
N MET A 1 4.02 -11.02 -14.34
CA MET A 1 4.93 -9.86 -14.19
C MET A 1 4.77 -8.85 -15.32
N PHE A 2 4.72 -9.26 -16.60
CA PHE A 2 4.52 -8.36 -17.74
C PHE A 2 3.26 -7.48 -17.65
N PHE A 3 2.09 -8.09 -17.38
CA PHE A 3 0.82 -7.35 -17.21
C PHE A 3 0.85 -6.34 -16.05
N ALA A 4 1.54 -6.65 -14.94
CA ALA A 4 1.68 -5.75 -13.81
C ALA A 4 2.54 -4.52 -14.16
N LEU A 5 3.63 -4.73 -14.93
CA LEU A 5 4.49 -3.65 -15.41
C LEU A 5 3.73 -2.71 -16.36
N ILE A 6 2.92 -3.28 -17.25
CA ILE A 6 2.03 -2.53 -18.15
C ILE A 6 1.03 -1.71 -17.35
N GLY A 7 0.39 -2.30 -16.33
CA GLY A 7 -0.55 -1.57 -15.47
C GLY A 7 0.08 -0.38 -14.75
N ILE A 8 1.30 -0.55 -14.23
CA ILE A 8 2.05 0.55 -13.59
C ILE A 8 2.40 1.65 -14.61
N LEU A 9 2.90 1.28 -15.79
CA LEU A 9 3.26 2.22 -16.85
C LEU A 9 2.03 2.99 -17.36
N LEU A 10 0.90 2.31 -17.56
CA LEU A 10 -0.36 2.94 -17.93
C LEU A 10 -0.85 3.90 -16.86
N GLY A 11 -0.84 3.48 -15.58
CA GLY A 11 -1.25 4.33 -14.47
C GLY A 11 -0.38 5.59 -14.36
N LEU A 12 0.94 5.44 -14.53
CA LEU A 12 1.88 6.55 -14.52
C LEU A 12 1.64 7.50 -15.71
N ALA A 13 1.50 6.95 -16.92
CA ALA A 13 1.26 7.74 -18.13
C ALA A 13 -0.04 8.53 -18.04
N ILE A 14 -1.13 7.89 -17.61
CA ILE A 14 -2.44 8.54 -17.37
C ILE A 14 -2.29 9.65 -16.33
N GLY A 15 -1.61 9.38 -15.20
CA GLY A 15 -1.41 10.37 -14.15
C GLY A 15 -0.61 11.59 -14.59
N LEU A 16 0.41 11.42 -15.43
CA LEU A 16 1.21 12.53 -15.99
C LEU A 16 0.47 13.32 -17.07
N MET A 17 -0.39 12.66 -17.85
CA MET A 17 -1.18 13.30 -18.91
C MET A 17 -2.42 14.02 -18.42
N LEU A 18 -2.86 13.80 -17.18
CA LEU A 18 -4.00 14.50 -16.57
C LEU A 18 -3.52 15.80 -15.91
N PRO A 19 -3.77 16.99 -16.50
CA PRO A 19 -3.41 18.28 -15.91
C PRO A 19 -4.42 18.71 -14.84
N TYR A 20 -4.88 17.77 -14.01
CA TYR A 20 -5.88 18.02 -12.99
C TYR A 20 -5.19 18.19 -11.63
N THR A 21 -4.92 19.44 -11.26
CA THR A 21 -4.53 19.77 -9.90
C THR A 21 -5.78 19.75 -9.03
N TYR A 22 -5.89 18.74 -8.15
CA TYR A 22 -6.98 18.68 -7.20
C TYR A 22 -6.82 19.78 -6.13
N ASN A 23 -7.94 20.24 -5.58
CA ASN A 23 -7.92 21.23 -4.50
C ASN A 23 -7.12 20.69 -3.31
N THR A 24 -6.23 21.53 -2.74
CA THR A 24 -5.31 21.17 -1.65
C THR A 24 -6.01 20.58 -0.44
N THR A 25 -7.29 20.90 -0.22
CA THR A 25 -8.15 20.31 0.82
C THR A 25 -8.24 18.78 0.71
N TYR A 26 -8.24 18.21 -0.50
CA TYR A 26 -8.34 16.76 -0.68
C TYR A 26 -6.99 16.03 -0.57
N SER A 27 -5.89 16.78 -0.50
CA SER A 27 -4.54 16.22 -0.50
C SER A 27 -4.33 15.24 0.66
N LEU A 28 -4.85 15.56 1.84
CA LEU A 28 -4.73 14.71 3.01
C LEU A 28 -5.44 13.36 2.82
N TYR A 29 -6.69 13.38 2.33
CA TYR A 29 -7.48 12.17 2.13
C TYR A 29 -6.85 11.23 1.11
N ILE A 30 -6.38 11.80 -0.01
CA ILE A 30 -5.71 11.04 -1.07
C ILE A 30 -4.37 10.48 -0.56
N SER A 31 -3.59 11.27 0.16
CA SER A 31 -2.29 10.82 0.71
C SER A 31 -2.46 9.64 1.67
N VAL A 32 -3.45 9.71 2.55
CA VAL A 32 -3.74 8.66 3.54
C VAL A 32 -4.30 7.40 2.85
N ALA A 33 -5.12 7.56 1.80
CA ALA A 33 -5.59 6.45 0.98
C ALA A 33 -4.45 5.76 0.22
N ILE A 34 -3.53 6.52 -0.38
CA ILE A 34 -2.35 5.99 -1.08
C ILE A 34 -1.46 5.22 -0.10
N LEU A 35 -1.28 5.72 1.13
CA LEU A 35 -0.53 5.01 2.16
C LEU A 35 -1.15 3.63 2.47
N ALA A 36 -2.48 3.56 2.56
CA ALA A 36 -3.19 2.30 2.76
C ALA A 36 -3.11 1.34 1.54
N CYS A 37 -3.13 1.88 0.32
CA CYS A 37 -2.86 1.11 -0.90
C CYS A 37 -1.45 0.52 -0.87
N LEU A 38 -0.44 1.32 -0.50
CA LEU A 38 0.95 0.89 -0.40
C LEU A 38 1.11 -0.22 0.64
N ASP A 39 0.49 -0.11 1.82
CA ASP A 39 0.50 -1.19 2.81
C ASP A 39 -0.01 -2.52 2.21
N SER A 40 -1.10 -2.47 1.43
CA SER A 40 -1.65 -3.66 0.76
C SER A 40 -0.70 -4.23 -0.31
N VAL A 41 0.03 -3.37 -1.04
CA VAL A 41 1.08 -3.80 -1.99
C VAL A 41 2.20 -4.53 -1.27
N PHE A 42 2.71 -4.00 -0.16
CA PHE A 42 3.74 -4.67 0.64
C PHE A 42 3.23 -5.97 1.26
N GLY A 43 1.99 -5.99 1.76
CA GLY A 43 1.33 -7.20 2.23
C GLY A 43 1.22 -8.26 1.13
N GLY A 44 0.87 -7.87 -0.10
CA GLY A 44 0.82 -8.76 -1.26
C GLY A 44 2.20 -9.34 -1.63
N ILE A 45 3.25 -8.51 -1.63
CA ILE A 45 4.62 -8.97 -1.87
C ILE A 45 5.05 -9.98 -0.81
N LYS A 46 4.78 -9.70 0.47
CA LYS A 46 5.05 -10.64 1.58
C LYS A 46 4.32 -11.97 1.37
N ALA A 47 3.00 -11.92 1.12
CA ALA A 47 2.19 -13.13 0.91
C ALA A 47 2.68 -13.95 -0.29
N ASN A 48 3.14 -13.30 -1.36
CA ASN A 48 3.74 -13.97 -2.51
C ASN A 48 5.08 -14.64 -2.17
N LEU A 49 5.92 -14.01 -1.34
CA LEU A 49 7.18 -14.62 -0.90
C LEU A 49 6.99 -15.82 0.05
N GLU A 50 5.85 -15.87 0.74
CA GLU A 50 5.41 -16.93 1.64
C GLU A 50 4.50 -17.98 0.96
N ASP A 51 4.29 -17.90 -0.36
CA ASP A 51 3.43 -18.81 -1.14
C ASP A 51 1.96 -18.86 -0.64
N LYS A 52 1.48 -17.76 -0.05
CA LYS A 52 0.12 -17.59 0.52
C LYS A 52 -0.66 -16.45 -0.16
N PHE A 53 -0.27 -16.07 -1.38
CA PHE A 53 -0.89 -14.95 -2.08
C PHE A 53 -2.30 -15.31 -2.55
N ASP A 54 -3.29 -14.53 -2.11
CA ASP A 54 -4.67 -14.60 -2.57
C ASP A 54 -5.05 -13.26 -3.22
N THR A 55 -5.47 -13.34 -4.48
CA THR A 55 -5.83 -12.17 -5.29
C THR A 55 -7.08 -11.46 -4.75
N SER A 56 -8.06 -12.20 -4.24
CA SER A 56 -9.28 -11.64 -3.67
C SER A 56 -8.96 -10.85 -2.42
N ILE A 57 -8.16 -11.41 -1.51
CA ILE A 57 -7.72 -10.73 -0.28
C ILE A 57 -6.89 -9.48 -0.61
N PHE A 58 -5.99 -9.57 -1.59
CA PHE A 58 -5.20 -8.43 -2.04
C PHE A 58 -6.08 -7.30 -2.59
N ILE A 59 -7.00 -7.59 -3.51
CA ILE A 59 -7.89 -6.59 -4.12
C ILE A 59 -8.83 -5.98 -3.08
N SER A 60 -9.43 -6.80 -2.21
CA SER A 60 -10.30 -6.30 -1.14
C SER A 60 -9.53 -5.42 -0.16
N GLY A 61 -8.30 -5.81 0.18
CA GLY A 61 -7.42 -5.02 1.03
C GLY A 61 -7.03 -3.69 0.38
N PHE A 62 -6.62 -3.73 -0.90
CA PHE A 62 -6.17 -2.55 -1.64
C PHE A 62 -7.24 -1.45 -1.69
N PHE A 63 -8.45 -1.79 -2.15
CA PHE A 63 -9.53 -0.80 -2.26
C PHE A 63 -10.23 -0.55 -0.92
N GLY A 64 -10.50 -1.62 -0.14
CA GLY A 64 -11.21 -1.51 1.13
C GLY A 64 -10.43 -0.69 2.16
N ASN A 65 -9.12 -0.91 2.30
CA ASN A 65 -8.29 -0.13 3.20
C ASN A 65 -8.14 1.32 2.74
N ALA A 66 -8.02 1.57 1.43
CA ALA A 66 -7.93 2.92 0.88
C ALA A 66 -9.19 3.74 1.16
N VAL A 67 -10.37 3.15 0.90
CA VAL A 67 -11.66 3.77 1.19
C VAL A 67 -11.79 4.01 2.70
N LEU A 68 -11.45 3.02 3.53
CA LEU A 68 -11.51 3.16 4.98
C LEU A 68 -10.58 4.28 5.49
N ALA A 69 -9.37 4.38 4.96
CA ALA A 69 -8.39 5.39 5.36
C ALA A 69 -8.83 6.81 4.95
N ALA A 70 -9.33 6.96 3.72
CA ALA A 70 -9.91 8.22 3.24
C ALA A 70 -11.14 8.61 4.07
N PHE A 71 -12.02 7.63 4.37
CA PHE A 71 -13.22 7.84 5.17
C PHE A 71 -12.88 8.27 6.60
N LEU A 72 -11.93 7.61 7.27
CA LEU A 72 -11.44 8.00 8.60
C LEU A 72 -10.89 9.42 8.62
N ALA A 73 -10.07 9.77 7.62
CA ALA A 73 -9.54 11.12 7.50
C ALA A 73 -10.64 12.16 7.26
N TYR A 74 -11.63 11.85 6.41
CA TYR A 74 -12.80 12.71 6.16
C TYR A 74 -13.65 12.92 7.41
N VAL A 75 -13.96 11.85 8.14
CA VAL A 75 -14.70 11.92 9.39
C VAL A 75 -13.94 12.75 10.43
N GLY A 76 -12.61 12.59 10.50
CA GLY A 76 -11.77 13.40 11.38
C GLY A 76 -11.88 14.89 11.10
N ASP A 77 -11.75 15.28 9.84
CA ASP A 77 -11.87 16.67 9.41
C ASP A 77 -13.25 17.26 9.78
N ARG A 78 -14.33 16.50 9.56
CA ARG A 78 -15.69 16.93 9.90
C ARG A 78 -15.95 17.06 11.39
N LEU A 79 -15.32 16.21 12.20
CA LEU A 79 -15.44 16.24 13.66
C LEU A 79 -14.46 17.22 14.32
N GLY A 80 -13.56 17.85 13.55
CA GLY A 80 -12.51 18.72 14.08
C GLY A 80 -11.44 17.96 14.89
N VAL A 81 -11.29 16.66 14.68
CA VAL A 81 -10.30 15.80 15.36
C VAL A 81 -9.38 15.13 14.35
N PRO A 82 -8.07 15.00 14.63
CA PRO A 82 -7.10 14.55 13.63
C PRO A 82 -7.06 13.01 13.50
N LEU A 83 -8.20 12.39 13.17
CA LEU A 83 -8.33 10.92 13.02
C LEU A 83 -7.44 10.35 11.91
N TYR A 84 -6.98 11.18 10.97
CA TYR A 84 -6.01 10.78 9.96
C TYR A 84 -4.70 10.25 10.59
N TYR A 85 -4.32 10.70 11.80
CA TYR A 85 -3.15 10.13 12.48
C TYR A 85 -3.33 8.65 12.81
N ALA A 86 -4.54 8.24 13.24
CA ALA A 86 -4.81 6.83 13.52
C ALA A 86 -4.60 5.98 12.26
N ALA A 87 -5.11 6.43 11.12
CA ALA A 87 -4.88 5.77 9.84
C ALA A 87 -3.38 5.73 9.49
N ILE A 88 -2.67 6.86 9.59
CA ILE A 88 -1.23 6.93 9.28
C ILE A 88 -0.41 5.98 10.16
N PHE A 89 -0.66 5.95 11.47
CA PHE A 89 0.09 5.08 12.37
C PHE A 89 -0.23 3.60 12.14
N THR A 90 -1.50 3.25 11.91
CA THR A 90 -1.89 1.86 11.64
C THR A 90 -1.35 1.38 10.30
N PHE A 91 -1.65 2.08 9.20
CA PHE A 91 -1.19 1.67 7.86
C PHE A 91 0.32 1.82 7.71
N GLY A 92 0.91 2.90 8.22
CA GLY A 92 2.35 3.10 8.21
C GLY A 92 3.09 2.05 9.05
N GLY A 93 2.59 1.72 10.23
CA GLY A 93 3.14 0.66 11.08
C GLY A 93 3.12 -0.70 10.37
N ARG A 94 1.98 -1.08 9.80
CA ARG A 94 1.85 -2.33 9.03
C ARG A 94 2.75 -2.36 7.79
N LEU A 95 2.93 -1.22 7.11
CA LEU A 95 3.83 -1.11 5.97
C LEU A 95 5.28 -1.40 6.39
N PHE A 96 5.76 -0.79 7.47
CA PHE A 96 7.10 -1.05 7.99
C PHE A 96 7.28 -2.49 8.48
N GLU A 97 6.26 -3.06 9.11
CA GLU A 97 6.25 -4.47 9.53
C GLU A 97 6.35 -5.42 8.33
N ASN A 98 5.50 -5.20 7.31
CA ASN A 98 5.52 -5.96 6.07
C ASN A 98 6.88 -5.88 5.38
N PHE A 99 7.48 -4.69 5.31
CA PHE A 99 8.85 -4.51 4.79
C PHE A 99 9.89 -5.29 5.60
N ALA A 100 9.83 -5.22 6.93
CA ALA A 100 10.74 -5.96 7.80
C ALA A 100 10.64 -7.48 7.59
N SER A 101 9.43 -8.01 7.43
CA SER A 101 9.19 -9.43 7.09
C SER A 101 9.77 -9.80 5.73
N ILE A 102 9.50 -9.02 4.68
CA ILE A 102 10.03 -9.24 3.33
C ILE A 102 11.56 -9.31 3.38
N ARG A 103 12.21 -8.33 4.03
CA ARG A 103 13.67 -8.29 4.18
C ARG A 103 14.21 -9.55 4.86
N ARG A 104 13.56 -10.02 5.93
CA ARG A 104 13.98 -11.24 6.66
C ARG A 104 13.87 -12.48 5.77
N ILE A 105 12.78 -12.64 5.02
CA ILE A 105 12.56 -13.79 4.13
C ILE A 105 13.63 -13.83 3.03
N LEU A 106 13.91 -12.68 2.40
CA LEU A 106 14.92 -12.57 1.35
C LEU A 106 16.33 -12.90 1.85
N LEU A 107 16.71 -12.41 3.04
CA LEU A 107 18.00 -12.73 3.65
C LEU A 107 18.12 -14.23 3.99
N LYS A 108 17.07 -14.85 4.52
CA LYS A 108 17.04 -16.29 4.82
C LYS A 108 17.21 -17.13 3.55
N LYS A 109 16.41 -16.86 2.51
CA LYS A 109 16.52 -17.54 1.20
C LYS A 109 17.93 -17.39 0.60
N ARG A 110 18.58 -16.24 0.75
CA ARG A 110 19.95 -16.01 0.28
C ARG A 110 20.99 -16.84 1.05
N LYS A 111 20.86 -16.96 2.38
CA LYS A 111 21.76 -17.77 3.21
C LYS A 111 21.65 -19.26 2.89
N GLU A 112 20.43 -19.77 2.72
CA GLU A 112 20.18 -21.17 2.36
C GLU A 112 20.78 -21.54 0.99
N ARG A 113 20.71 -20.63 0.01
CA ARG A 113 21.35 -20.83 -1.30
C ARG A 113 22.88 -20.91 -1.21
N LYS A 114 23.50 -20.10 -0.35
CA LYS A 114 24.96 -20.14 -0.13
C LYS A 114 25.46 -21.42 0.55
N ASN A 115 24.64 -22.05 1.40
CA ASN A 115 25.02 -23.29 2.09
C ASN A 115 24.80 -24.56 1.25
N LYS A 116 24.12 -24.46 0.09
CA LYS A 116 23.91 -25.57 -0.85
C LYS A 116 24.92 -25.58 -2.02
N GLN A 117 25.78 -24.57 -2.11
CA GLN A 117 26.98 -24.54 -2.96
C GLN A 117 28.20 -24.92 -2.14
#